data_AF-A0A0W8DKG9-F1
#
_entry.id   AF-A0A0W8DKG9-F1
#
_cell.length_a   1.000
_cell.length_b   1.000
_cell.length_c   1.000
_cell.angle_alpha   90.00
_cell.angle_beta   90.00
_cell.angle_gamma   90.00
#
_symmetry.space_group_name_H-M   'P 1'
#
loop_
_entity.id
_entity.type
_entity.pdbx_description
1 polymer ?
#
loop_
_entity_poly.entity_id
_entity_poly.type
_entity_poly.pdbx_seq_one_letter_code
_entity_poly.pdbx_strand_id
1 'polypeptide(L)'
;MPPPSVHRSPLKRLSLSPPVWKDQLRQRCLQRLKRDRSELLAKLRRPGARTSVSEEIQRLVAHEQHDASLSTSTAASVDDLLLMGRLKESDYLEIVHALEDALRQETEEEMDEDEELRLAEHMAELEDAELEAMLANMDLMDESQQPQQSSPEEQHQEFISVLCPICKADYLREHADTQTSVPFVTCGCGFTFHVKYVYHSVLEDFQDKIVNAFMTHR
;
A
#
# COMPACT_ATOMS: atom_id res chain seq x y z
N MET A 1 16.30 51.29 64.89
CA MET A 1 15.86 50.05 64.22
C MET A 1 15.37 50.41 62.83
N PRO A 2 15.90 49.84 61.74
CA PRO A 2 15.34 50.04 60.41
C PRO A 2 14.17 49.06 60.17
N PRO A 3 13.15 49.43 59.37
CA PRO A 3 12.04 48.53 58.99
C PRO A 3 12.49 47.52 57.91
N PRO A 4 11.76 46.41 57.72
CA PRO A 4 12.27 45.23 57.02
C PRO A 4 12.31 45.43 55.50
N SER A 5 13.34 44.87 54.90
CA SER A 5 13.51 44.74 53.45
C SER A 5 12.37 43.91 52.85
N VAL A 6 11.54 44.54 52.04
CA VAL A 6 10.53 43.85 51.23
C VAL A 6 11.27 43.13 50.10
N HIS A 7 11.60 41.85 50.33
CA HIS A 7 11.98 40.94 49.26
C HIS A 7 10.77 40.80 48.32
N ARG A 8 10.77 41.56 47.22
CA ARG A 8 9.93 41.28 46.06
C ARG A 8 10.46 40.01 45.40
N SER A 9 9.88 38.87 45.75
CA SER A 9 9.99 37.65 44.97
C SER A 9 9.49 37.95 43.54
N PRO A 10 10.29 37.74 42.49
CA PRO A 10 9.75 37.79 41.14
C PRO A 10 8.91 36.53 40.97
N LEU A 11 7.59 36.67 41.14
CA LEU A 11 6.63 35.71 40.63
C LEU A 11 6.80 35.66 39.11
N LYS A 12 7.71 34.81 38.63
CA LYS A 12 7.71 34.33 37.25
C LYS A 12 6.39 33.59 37.09
N ARG A 13 5.36 34.31 36.62
CA ARG A 13 4.17 33.67 36.03
C ARG A 13 4.69 32.83 34.87
N LEU A 14 4.83 31.54 35.10
CA LEU A 14 4.96 30.56 34.05
C LEU A 14 3.65 30.61 33.29
N SER A 15 3.68 31.25 32.12
CA SER A 15 2.67 31.08 31.08
C SER A 15 2.51 29.57 30.87
N LEU A 16 1.38 29.00 31.29
CA LEU A 16 1.05 27.59 31.06
C LEU A 16 0.74 27.32 29.59
N SER A 17 0.61 28.36 28.77
CA SER A 17 0.47 28.29 27.32
C SER A 17 1.84 28.22 26.64
N PRO A 18 2.01 27.36 25.61
CA PRO A 18 3.18 27.35 24.76
C PRO A 18 3.51 28.78 24.26
N PRO A 19 4.80 29.11 24.09
CA PRO A 19 5.16 30.38 23.50
C PRO A 19 4.49 30.58 22.14
N VAL A 20 3.92 31.76 21.88
CA VAL A 20 3.19 32.10 20.65
C VAL A 20 3.98 31.78 19.36
N TRP A 21 5.31 31.87 19.40
CA TRP A 21 6.16 31.51 18.27
C TRP A 21 6.12 30.01 17.93
N LYS A 22 5.91 29.13 18.91
CA LYS A 22 5.76 27.69 18.70
C LYS A 22 4.48 27.40 17.94
N ASP A 23 3.36 28.01 18.35
CA ASP A 23 2.08 27.82 17.68
C ASP A 23 2.11 28.35 16.24
N GLN A 24 2.76 29.51 16.03
CA GLN A 24 2.98 30.03 14.68
C GLN A 24 3.85 29.11 13.82
N LEU A 25 4.90 28.52 14.40
CA LEU A 25 5.77 27.59 13.70
C LEU A 25 5.02 26.30 13.34
N ARG A 26 4.24 25.73 14.28
CA ARG A 26 3.37 24.58 14.05
C ARG A 26 2.37 24.85 12.93
N GLN A 27 1.65 25.96 13.02
CA GLN A 27 0.64 26.32 12.03
C GLN A 27 1.25 26.45 10.62
N ARG A 28 2.42 27.06 10.51
CA ARG A 28 3.14 27.16 9.23
C ARG A 28 3.57 25.80 8.70
N CYS A 29 4.03 24.89 9.56
CA CYS A 29 4.41 23.54 9.16
C CYS A 29 3.20 22.75 8.69
N LEU A 30 2.10 22.81 9.43
CA LEU A 30 0.86 22.14 9.08
C LEU A 30 0.30 22.65 7.75
N GLN A 31 0.25 23.96 7.55
CA GLN A 31 -0.22 24.55 6.29
C GLN A 31 0.65 24.13 5.10
N ARG A 32 1.98 24.09 5.27
CA ARG A 32 2.89 23.61 4.24
C ARG A 32 2.60 22.15 3.90
N LEU A 33 2.54 21.30 4.92
CA LEU A 33 2.28 19.86 4.78
C LEU A 33 0.95 19.58 4.06
N LYS A 34 -0.14 20.26 4.47
CA LYS A 34 -1.46 20.13 3.84
C LYS A 34 -1.47 20.56 2.37
N ARG A 35 -0.81 21.67 2.05
CA ARG A 35 -0.65 22.12 0.67
C ARG A 35 0.14 21.09 -0.16
N ASP A 36 1.27 20.62 0.35
CA ASP A 36 2.15 19.72 -0.39
C ASP A 36 1.47 18.34 -0.59
N ARG A 37 0.75 17.84 0.42
CA ARG A 37 -0.09 16.63 0.33
C ARG A 37 -1.21 16.79 -0.69
N SER A 38 -1.99 17.87 -0.61
CA SER A 38 -3.12 18.08 -1.54
C SER A 38 -2.65 18.20 -2.99
N GLU A 39 -1.53 18.89 -3.24
CA GLU A 39 -0.93 18.98 -4.57
C GLU A 39 -0.43 17.61 -5.06
N LEU A 40 0.24 16.85 -4.19
CA LEU A 40 0.72 15.50 -4.49
C LEU A 40 -0.44 14.57 -4.86
N LEU A 41 -1.50 14.53 -4.03
CA LEU A 41 -2.67 13.70 -4.28
C LEU A 41 -3.38 14.10 -5.57
N ALA A 42 -3.51 15.41 -5.85
CA ALA A 42 -4.09 15.90 -7.10
C ALA A 42 -3.29 15.49 -8.34
N LYS A 43 -1.96 15.43 -8.24
CA LYS A 43 -1.09 14.92 -9.32
C LYS A 43 -1.27 13.42 -9.52
N LEU A 44 -1.28 12.64 -8.44
CA LEU A 44 -1.37 11.18 -8.48
C LEU A 44 -2.74 10.67 -8.94
N ARG A 45 -3.83 11.36 -8.56
CA ARG A 45 -5.20 10.99 -8.97
C ARG A 45 -5.53 11.38 -10.42
N ARG A 46 -4.66 12.12 -11.11
CA ARG A 46 -4.91 12.54 -12.49
C ARG A 46 -4.89 11.32 -13.44
N PRO A 47 -5.88 11.16 -14.32
CA PRO A 47 -5.85 10.14 -15.35
C PRO A 47 -4.57 10.25 -16.20
N GLY A 48 -3.78 9.18 -16.27
CA GLY A 48 -2.51 9.16 -17.00
C GLY A 48 -1.30 9.67 -16.21
N ALA A 49 -1.38 9.81 -14.88
CA ALA A 49 -0.21 10.00 -14.04
C ALA A 49 0.78 8.82 -14.25
N ARG A 50 2.01 9.15 -14.63
CA ARG A 50 3.08 8.17 -14.91
C ARG A 50 4.14 8.10 -13.80
N THR A 51 4.02 8.99 -12.82
CA THR A 51 5.03 9.19 -11.79
C THR A 51 4.62 8.48 -10.52
N SER A 52 5.55 7.74 -9.94
CA SER A 52 5.30 7.06 -8.67
C SER A 52 5.23 8.06 -7.51
N VAL A 53 4.60 7.66 -6.41
CA VAL A 53 4.58 8.42 -5.15
C VAL A 53 6.00 8.79 -4.72
N SER A 54 6.91 7.82 -4.76
CA SER A 54 8.31 8.01 -4.39
C SER A 54 9.04 9.06 -5.24
N GLU A 55 8.79 9.10 -6.55
CA GLU A 55 9.39 10.09 -7.45
C GLU A 55 8.90 11.52 -7.20
N GLU A 56 7.61 11.68 -6.88
CA GLU A 56 7.06 12.99 -6.51
C GLU A 56 7.58 13.45 -5.14
N ILE A 57 7.70 12.55 -4.16
CA ILE A 57 8.30 12.85 -2.86
C ILE A 57 9.76 13.31 -3.04
N GLN A 58 10.54 12.60 -3.85
CA GLN A 58 11.92 13.01 -4.15
C GLN A 58 12.00 14.38 -4.79
N ARG A 59 11.06 14.73 -5.69
CA ARG A 59 10.98 16.06 -6.29
C ARG A 59 10.63 17.14 -5.29
N LEU A 60 9.70 16.89 -4.36
CA LEU A 60 9.37 17.83 -3.29
C LEU A 60 10.58 18.11 -2.40
N VAL A 61 11.30 17.06 -1.98
CA VAL A 61 12.53 17.19 -1.18
C VAL A 61 13.61 17.96 -1.94
N ALA A 62 13.82 17.66 -3.22
CA ALA A 62 14.79 18.36 -4.05
C ALA A 62 14.45 19.85 -4.22
N HIS A 63 13.15 20.17 -4.38
CA HIS A 63 12.67 21.55 -4.45
C HIS A 63 12.90 22.29 -3.13
N GLU A 64 12.62 21.66 -1.99
CA GLU A 64 12.83 22.26 -0.66
C GLU A 64 14.31 22.52 -0.39
N GLN A 65 15.20 21.58 -0.75
CA GLN A 65 16.65 21.78 -0.64
C GLN A 65 17.16 22.91 -1.55
N HIS A 66 16.63 22.99 -2.77
CA HIS A 66 16.99 24.05 -3.70
C HIS A 66 16.50 25.42 -3.20
N ASP A 67 15.27 25.52 -2.71
CA ASP A 67 14.71 26.73 -2.12
C ASP A 67 15.48 27.17 -0.88
N ALA A 68 15.88 26.22 -0.02
CA ALA A 68 16.72 26.49 1.14
C ALA A 68 18.11 27.04 0.75
N SER A 69 18.66 26.59 -0.39
CA SER A 69 19.96 27.06 -0.89
C SER A 69 19.91 28.46 -1.52
N LEU A 70 18.79 28.82 -2.15
CA LEU A 70 18.61 30.12 -2.82
C LEU A 70 18.04 31.19 -1.89
N SER A 71 17.29 30.78 -0.89
CA SER A 71 16.69 31.69 0.07
C SER A 71 17.68 32.03 1.17
N THR A 72 18.21 33.26 1.17
CA THR A 72 18.71 33.92 2.39
C THR A 72 17.57 34.29 3.36
N SER A 73 16.41 33.65 3.22
CA SER A 73 15.14 34.04 3.83
C SER A 73 15.09 33.65 5.30
N THR A 74 14.52 34.55 6.09
CA THR A 74 14.24 34.54 7.53
C THR A 74 13.36 33.38 8.04
N ALA A 75 13.08 32.37 7.21
CA ALA A 75 12.18 31.27 7.46
C ALA A 75 12.92 29.93 7.43
N ALA A 76 13.85 29.74 8.37
CA ALA A 76 14.51 28.45 8.60
C ALA A 76 13.47 27.33 8.83
N SER A 77 13.73 26.14 8.25
CA SER A 77 12.92 24.96 8.52
C SER A 77 13.02 24.54 10.00
N VAL A 78 12.13 23.67 10.46
CA VAL A 78 12.17 23.17 11.84
C VAL A 78 13.48 22.40 12.09
N ASP A 79 13.92 21.62 11.10
CA ASP A 79 15.20 20.90 11.15
C ASP A 79 16.39 21.88 11.15
N ASP A 80 16.35 22.95 10.35
CA ASP A 80 17.38 23.99 10.37
C ASP A 80 17.44 24.72 11.72
N LEU A 81 16.29 24.99 12.33
CA LEU A 81 16.22 25.60 13.65
C LEU A 81 16.81 24.68 14.73
N LEU A 82 16.60 23.37 14.62
CA LEU A 82 17.21 22.37 15.49
C LEU A 82 18.73 22.30 15.27
N LEU A 83 19.17 22.19 14.01
CA LEU A 83 20.59 22.14 13.61
C LEU A 83 21.37 23.39 14.03
N MET A 84 20.76 24.57 13.92
CA MET A 84 21.32 25.84 14.39
C MET A 84 21.27 26.02 15.91
N GLY A 85 20.72 25.06 16.67
CA GLY A 85 20.54 25.14 18.12
C GLY A 85 19.54 26.20 18.57
N ARG A 86 18.70 26.70 17.65
CA ARG A 86 17.65 27.71 17.93
C ARG A 86 16.34 27.08 18.38
N LEU A 87 16.18 25.78 18.18
CA LEU A 87 15.07 24.97 18.66
C LEU A 87 15.62 23.85 19.55
N LYS A 88 14.95 23.59 20.68
CA LYS A 88 15.29 22.46 21.54
C LYS A 88 14.72 21.17 20.96
N GLU A 89 15.41 20.05 21.18
CA GLU A 89 14.94 18.72 20.77
C GLU A 89 13.54 18.38 21.33
N SER A 90 13.26 18.77 22.58
CA SER A 90 11.93 18.59 23.17
C SER A 90 10.84 19.34 22.40
N ASP A 91 11.15 20.56 21.94
CA ASP A 91 10.21 21.41 21.22
C ASP A 91 10.05 20.92 19.77
N TYR A 92 11.11 20.37 19.18
CA TYR A 92 11.09 19.69 17.89
C TYR A 92 10.13 18.51 17.90
N LEU A 93 10.30 17.58 18.85
CA LEU A 93 9.45 16.40 18.97
C LEU A 93 7.99 16.78 19.24
N GLU A 94 7.75 17.79 20.07
CA GLU A 94 6.40 18.32 20.32
C GLU A 94 5.75 18.85 19.02
N ILE A 95 6.52 19.52 18.15
CA ILE A 95 6.03 19.98 16.85
C ILE A 95 5.77 18.80 15.91
N VAL A 96 6.68 17.83 15.83
CA VAL A 96 6.52 16.64 14.97
C VAL A 96 5.28 15.85 15.37
N HIS A 97 5.09 15.54 16.66
CA HIS A 97 3.92 14.82 17.12
C HIS A 97 2.61 15.58 16.84
N ALA A 98 2.58 16.90 17.04
CA ALA A 98 1.41 17.70 16.71
C ALA A 98 1.08 17.67 15.21
N LEU A 99 2.09 17.58 14.33
CA LEU A 99 1.87 17.43 12.89
C LEU A 99 1.37 16.02 12.53
N GLU A 100 1.92 14.98 13.14
CA GLU A 100 1.45 13.60 12.96
C GLU A 100 0.01 13.41 13.43
N ASP A 101 -0.34 13.97 14.59
CA ASP A 101 -1.72 13.92 15.12
C ASP A 101 -2.69 14.65 14.20
N ALA A 102 -2.32 15.83 13.71
CA ALA A 102 -3.14 16.57 12.76
C ALA A 102 -3.30 15.84 11.41
N LEU A 103 -2.28 15.10 10.96
CA LEU A 103 -2.35 14.26 9.76
C LEU A 103 -3.25 13.03 9.96
N ARG A 104 -3.19 12.40 11.14
CA ARG A 104 -4.09 11.28 11.50
C ARG A 104 -5.54 11.74 11.50
N GLN A 105 -5.81 12.84 12.20
CA GLN A 105 -7.14 13.43 12.26
C GLN A 105 -7.67 13.80 10.87
N GLU A 106 -6.85 14.39 10.00
CA GLU A 106 -7.28 14.69 8.62
C GLU A 106 -7.58 13.43 7.80
N THR A 107 -6.86 12.33 8.04
CA THR A 107 -7.13 11.06 7.35
C THR A 107 -8.43 10.42 7.85
N GLU A 108 -8.70 10.52 9.15
CA GLU A 108 -9.95 10.09 9.77
C GLU A 108 -11.13 10.96 9.29
N GLU A 109 -10.94 12.28 9.10
CA GLU A 109 -11.95 13.19 8.56
C GLU A 109 -12.16 13.01 7.04
N GLU A 110 -11.14 12.61 6.27
CA GLU A 110 -11.24 12.27 4.84
C GLU A 110 -11.91 10.91 4.60
N MET A 111 -11.83 9.98 5.56
CA MET A 111 -12.66 8.78 5.58
C MET A 111 -14.05 9.14 6.10
N ASP A 112 -14.94 9.57 5.22
CA ASP A 112 -16.36 9.63 5.55
C ASP A 112 -16.78 8.21 5.97
N GLU A 113 -17.32 8.04 7.19
CA GLU A 113 -17.80 6.72 7.67
C GLU A 113 -18.79 6.10 6.67
N ASP A 114 -19.53 6.95 5.94
CA ASP A 114 -20.42 6.58 4.85
C ASP A 114 -19.68 6.05 3.61
N GLU A 115 -18.49 6.55 3.29
CA GLU A 115 -17.68 6.05 2.16
C GLU A 115 -17.04 4.69 2.49
N GLU A 116 -16.57 4.51 3.73
CA GLU A 116 -16.08 3.21 4.21
C GLU A 116 -17.21 2.18 4.24
N LEU A 117 -18.39 2.54 4.75
CA LEU A 117 -19.56 1.66 4.76
C LEU A 117 -19.99 1.26 3.34
N ARG A 118 -20.00 2.21 2.40
CA ARG A 118 -20.34 1.93 0.99
C ARG A 118 -19.30 1.06 0.29
N LEU A 119 -18.02 1.24 0.61
CA LEU A 119 -16.96 0.38 0.08
C LEU A 119 -17.11 -1.05 0.64
N ALA A 120 -17.41 -1.19 1.93
CA ALA A 120 -17.65 -2.49 2.56
C ALA A 120 -18.88 -3.21 1.96
N GLU A 121 -19.97 -2.48 1.74
CA GLU A 121 -21.18 -3.01 1.09
C GLU A 121 -20.88 -3.49 -0.34
N HIS A 122 -20.15 -2.69 -1.13
CA HIS A 122 -19.76 -3.07 -2.49
C HIS A 122 -18.83 -4.30 -2.51
N MET A 123 -17.93 -4.47 -1.54
CA MET A 123 -17.12 -5.69 -1.45
C MET A 123 -17.97 -6.91 -1.11
N ALA A 124 -18.94 -6.78 -0.19
CA ALA A 124 -19.86 -7.86 0.13
C ALA A 124 -20.70 -8.29 -1.07
N GLU A 125 -21.21 -7.32 -1.86
CA GLU A 125 -21.94 -7.62 -3.10
C GLU A 125 -21.10 -8.37 -4.13
N LEU A 126 -19.82 -8.04 -4.26
CA LEU A 126 -18.90 -8.74 -5.16
C LEU A 126 -18.61 -10.18 -4.68
N GLU A 127 -18.40 -10.37 -3.38
CA GLU A 127 -18.19 -11.69 -2.77
C GLU A 127 -19.43 -12.58 -2.95
N ASP A 128 -20.63 -12.03 -2.75
CA ASP A 128 -21.89 -12.74 -2.95
C ASP A 128 -22.09 -13.12 -4.42
N ALA A 129 -21.80 -12.21 -5.35
CA ALA A 129 -21.89 -12.50 -6.79
C ALA A 129 -20.90 -13.56 -7.25
N GLU A 130 -19.67 -13.57 -6.71
CA GLU A 130 -18.67 -14.60 -6.96
C GLU A 130 -19.13 -15.96 -6.44
N LEU A 131 -19.68 -15.99 -5.22
CA LEU A 131 -20.22 -17.20 -4.60
C LEU A 131 -21.43 -17.74 -5.39
N GLU A 132 -22.35 -16.88 -5.81
CA GLU A 132 -23.49 -17.27 -6.65
C GLU A 132 -23.05 -17.83 -7.99
N ALA A 133 -22.03 -17.24 -8.64
CA ALA A 133 -21.49 -17.76 -9.89
C ALA A 133 -20.85 -19.16 -9.69
N MET A 134 -20.13 -19.37 -8.58
CA MET A 134 -19.59 -20.68 -8.23
C MET A 134 -20.70 -21.72 -7.98
N LEU A 135 -21.74 -21.34 -7.23
CA LEU A 135 -22.87 -22.23 -6.93
C LEU A 135 -23.70 -22.55 -8.17
N ALA A 136 -23.95 -21.57 -9.05
CA ALA A 136 -24.63 -21.80 -10.32
C ALA A 136 -23.84 -22.74 -11.25
N ASN A 137 -22.50 -22.69 -11.20
CA ASN A 137 -21.65 -23.62 -11.94
C ASN A 137 -21.71 -25.05 -11.36
N MET A 138 -22.05 -25.20 -10.07
CA MET A 138 -22.26 -26.51 -9.43
C MET A 138 -23.67 -27.08 -9.67
N ASP A 139 -24.72 -26.26 -9.69
CA ASP A 139 -26.11 -26.69 -9.93
C ASP A 139 -26.33 -27.23 -11.36
N LEU A 140 -25.52 -26.80 -12.34
CA LEU A 140 -25.54 -27.38 -13.69
C LEU A 140 -25.02 -28.82 -13.76
N MET A 141 -24.41 -29.34 -12.70
CA MET A 141 -23.97 -30.74 -12.61
C MET A 141 -25.05 -31.70 -12.06
N ASP A 142 -26.17 -31.21 -11.52
CA ASP A 142 -27.23 -32.07 -10.94
C ASP A 142 -28.43 -32.32 -11.87
N GLU A 143 -28.67 -31.47 -12.89
CA GLU A 143 -29.79 -31.64 -13.84
C GLU A 143 -29.45 -32.36 -15.17
N SER A 144 -28.24 -32.90 -15.34
CA SER A 144 -27.80 -33.53 -16.60
C SER A 144 -27.87 -35.07 -16.62
N GLN A 145 -28.98 -35.65 -16.14
CA GLN A 145 -29.38 -37.05 -16.43
C GLN A 145 -30.61 -37.11 -17.34
N GLN A 146 -30.44 -36.75 -18.62
CA GLN A 146 -31.33 -37.20 -19.70
C GLN A 146 -30.50 -37.70 -20.89
N PRO A 147 -30.72 -38.94 -21.39
CA PRO A 147 -29.87 -39.51 -22.42
C PRO A 147 -30.44 -39.23 -23.82
N GLN A 148 -29.90 -38.25 -24.56
CA GLN A 148 -30.10 -38.19 -26.03
C GLN A 148 -28.85 -37.74 -26.80
N GLN A 149 -28.26 -38.74 -27.46
CA GLN A 149 -27.46 -38.79 -28.68
C GLN A 149 -27.32 -37.50 -29.54
N SER A 150 -26.08 -37.02 -29.75
CA SER A 150 -25.36 -36.89 -31.06
C SER A 150 -24.13 -35.96 -30.95
N SER A 151 -23.02 -36.36 -31.57
CA SER A 151 -21.63 -35.80 -31.55
C SER A 151 -21.43 -34.45 -32.28
N PRO A 152 -20.24 -33.80 -32.28
CA PRO A 152 -18.96 -34.11 -31.60
C PRO A 152 -18.34 -32.96 -30.76
N GLU A 153 -17.69 -33.36 -29.65
CA GLU A 153 -16.43 -32.80 -29.12
C GLU A 153 -16.26 -31.27 -28.97
N GLU A 154 -16.93 -30.70 -27.96
CA GLU A 154 -16.32 -29.63 -27.15
C GLU A 154 -16.24 -30.13 -25.71
N GLN A 155 -15.21 -30.93 -25.44
CA GLN A 155 -14.80 -31.22 -24.08
C GLN A 155 -14.34 -29.89 -23.46
N HIS A 156 -15.21 -29.24 -22.69
CA HIS A 156 -14.81 -28.29 -21.66
C HIS A 156 -13.98 -29.05 -20.63
N GLN A 157 -12.72 -29.32 -20.98
CA GLN A 157 -11.71 -29.73 -20.04
C GLN A 157 -11.27 -28.45 -19.35
N GLU A 158 -11.59 -28.29 -18.08
CA GLU A 158 -11.09 -27.18 -17.25
C GLU A 158 -9.56 -27.18 -17.35
N PHE A 159 -9.00 -26.27 -18.15
CA PHE A 159 -7.56 -26.16 -18.30
C PHE A 159 -6.99 -25.55 -17.03
N ILE A 160 -6.29 -26.38 -16.25
CA ILE A 160 -5.60 -25.96 -15.04
C ILE A 160 -4.57 -24.89 -15.40
N SER A 161 -4.72 -23.70 -14.82
CA SER A 161 -3.79 -22.57 -15.02
C SER A 161 -3.00 -22.33 -13.74
N VAL A 162 -1.68 -22.53 -13.81
CA VAL A 162 -0.79 -22.38 -12.65
C VAL A 162 0.09 -21.15 -12.82
N LEU A 163 0.01 -20.21 -11.89
CA LEU A 163 0.89 -19.03 -11.88
C LEU A 163 2.33 -19.43 -11.57
N CYS A 164 3.30 -18.86 -12.27
CA CYS A 164 4.71 -19.18 -12.04
C CYS A 164 5.13 -18.77 -10.62
N PRO A 165 5.70 -19.68 -9.80
CA PRO A 165 6.11 -19.36 -8.43
C PRO A 165 7.32 -18.41 -8.36
N ILE A 166 8.04 -18.22 -9.48
CA ILE A 166 9.23 -17.37 -9.54
C ILE A 166 8.86 -15.93 -9.86
N CYS A 167 8.19 -15.67 -10.98
CA CYS A 167 7.89 -14.30 -11.42
C CYS A 167 6.55 -13.78 -10.89
N LYS A 168 5.61 -14.66 -10.52
CA LYS A 168 4.24 -14.33 -10.11
C LYS A 168 3.47 -13.45 -11.12
N ALA A 169 3.94 -13.37 -12.36
CA ALA A 169 3.40 -12.48 -13.39
C ALA A 169 2.80 -13.25 -14.57
N ASP A 170 3.36 -14.42 -14.90
CA ASP A 170 2.94 -15.24 -16.04
C ASP A 170 2.49 -16.63 -15.60
N TYR A 171 1.61 -17.24 -16.39
CA TYR A 171 1.18 -18.63 -16.23
C TYR A 171 2.19 -19.61 -16.84
N LEU A 172 2.28 -20.79 -16.23
CA LEU A 172 3.10 -21.88 -16.73
C LEU A 172 2.50 -22.47 -18.01
N ARG A 173 3.35 -22.69 -19.00
CA ARG A 173 3.01 -23.34 -20.27
C ARG A 173 3.47 -24.77 -20.26
N GLU A 174 2.56 -25.68 -20.54
CA GLU A 174 2.83 -27.11 -20.64
C GLU A 174 3.40 -27.47 -22.02
N HIS A 175 4.45 -28.28 -22.01
CA HIS A 175 5.05 -28.88 -23.19
C HIS A 175 4.99 -30.40 -23.05
N ALA A 176 3.85 -30.94 -23.47
CA ALA A 176 3.52 -32.36 -23.40
C ALA A 176 3.40 -33.00 -24.79
N ASP A 177 4.34 -32.75 -25.70
CA ASP A 177 4.57 -33.71 -26.80
C ASP A 177 5.82 -33.39 -27.62
N THR A 178 6.78 -34.29 -27.58
CA THR A 178 7.62 -34.67 -28.73
C THR A 178 8.27 -35.98 -28.34
N GLN A 179 8.21 -36.98 -29.22
CA GLN A 179 8.56 -38.40 -29.01
C GLN A 179 9.98 -38.71 -28.44
N THR A 180 10.75 -37.70 -28.07
CA THR A 180 12.14 -37.79 -27.61
C THR A 180 12.48 -36.92 -26.38
N SER A 181 11.55 -36.11 -25.86
CA SER A 181 11.83 -35.19 -24.73
C SER A 181 10.98 -35.47 -23.50
N VAL A 182 11.60 -35.35 -22.32
CA VAL A 182 10.93 -35.42 -21.01
C VAL A 182 9.94 -34.25 -20.91
N PRO A 183 8.65 -34.50 -20.63
CA PRO A 183 7.63 -33.45 -20.56
C PRO A 183 7.96 -32.43 -19.46
N PHE A 184 7.64 -31.16 -19.74
CA PHE A 184 8.05 -30.06 -18.89
C PHE A 184 7.10 -28.86 -18.97
N VAL A 185 7.13 -28.02 -17.93
CA VAL A 185 6.47 -26.71 -17.91
C VAL A 185 7.49 -25.58 -17.95
N THR A 186 7.14 -24.48 -18.60
CA THR A 186 8.00 -23.28 -18.66
C THR A 186 7.25 -21.99 -18.36
N CYS A 187 8.00 -20.97 -17.95
CA CYS A 187 7.54 -19.60 -17.82
C CYS A 187 8.38 -18.66 -18.70
N GLY A 188 7.79 -17.53 -19.13
CA GLY A 188 8.50 -16.46 -19.84
C GLY A 188 9.69 -15.88 -19.06
N CYS A 189 9.69 -15.99 -17.73
CA CYS A 189 10.80 -15.56 -16.88
C CYS A 189 12.02 -16.51 -16.90
N GLY A 190 11.98 -17.61 -17.67
CA GLY A 190 13.04 -18.62 -17.75
C GLY A 190 12.93 -19.78 -16.75
N PHE A 191 11.87 -19.82 -15.94
CA PHE A 191 11.59 -20.98 -15.10
C PHE A 191 11.25 -22.21 -15.96
N THR A 192 11.82 -23.37 -15.62
CA THR A 192 11.57 -24.65 -16.30
C THR A 192 11.49 -25.76 -15.26
N PHE A 193 10.51 -26.65 -15.40
CA PHE A 193 10.34 -27.80 -14.52
C PHE A 193 10.02 -29.06 -15.32
N HIS A 194 10.83 -30.12 -15.12
CA HIS A 194 10.70 -31.39 -15.82
C HIS A 194 10.01 -32.45 -14.95
N VAL A 195 9.06 -33.17 -15.53
CA VAL A 195 8.35 -34.26 -14.86
C VAL A 195 8.85 -35.61 -15.37
N LYS A 196 9.32 -36.47 -14.47
CA LYS A 196 9.84 -37.81 -14.80
C LYS A 196 8.75 -38.83 -15.11
N TYR A 197 7.59 -38.70 -14.46
CA TYR A 197 6.44 -39.58 -14.58
C TYR A 197 5.21 -38.70 -14.64
N VAL A 198 4.47 -38.78 -15.74
CA VAL A 198 3.22 -38.05 -15.93
C VAL A 198 2.09 -39.00 -15.56
N TYR A 199 1.43 -38.76 -14.43
CA TYR A 199 0.29 -39.56 -14.01
C TYR A 199 -1.03 -38.96 -14.49
N HIS A 200 -1.07 -37.63 -14.58
CA HIS A 200 -2.18 -36.85 -15.13
C HIS A 200 -1.70 -35.88 -16.22
N SER A 201 -1.74 -34.56 -15.99
CA SER A 201 -1.03 -33.55 -16.78
C SER A 201 0.27 -33.10 -16.09
N VAL A 202 1.20 -32.53 -16.84
CA VAL A 202 2.47 -32.02 -16.29
C VAL A 202 2.21 -30.84 -15.35
N LEU A 203 1.15 -30.07 -15.61
CA LEU A 203 0.69 -28.96 -14.78
C LEU A 203 0.09 -29.45 -13.46
N GLU A 204 -0.75 -30.49 -13.48
CA GLU A 204 -1.29 -31.13 -12.28
C GLU A 204 -0.18 -31.71 -11.40
N ASP A 205 0.72 -32.49 -11.99
CA ASP A 205 1.85 -33.09 -11.27
C ASP A 205 2.80 -32.03 -10.68
N PHE A 206 2.88 -30.86 -11.31
CA PHE A 206 3.61 -29.72 -10.78
C PHE A 206 2.87 -29.07 -9.59
N GLN A 207 1.57 -28.81 -9.73
CA GLN A 207 0.74 -28.23 -8.67
C GLN A 207 0.79 -29.08 -7.40
N ASP A 208 0.60 -30.39 -7.53
CA ASP A 208 0.65 -31.33 -6.40
C ASP A 208 2.01 -31.30 -5.70
N LYS A 209 3.11 -31.21 -6.44
CA LYS A 209 4.45 -31.13 -5.85
C LYS A 209 4.68 -29.83 -5.09
N ILE A 210 4.19 -28.71 -5.61
CA ILE A 210 4.30 -27.42 -4.93
C ILE A 210 3.46 -27.41 -3.65
N VAL A 211 2.22 -27.89 -3.71
CA VAL A 211 1.34 -28.01 -2.55
C VAL A 211 1.96 -28.92 -1.50
N ASN A 212 2.46 -30.10 -1.88
CA ASN A 212 3.12 -31.03 -0.96
C ASN A 212 4.38 -30.43 -0.34
N ALA A 213 5.22 -29.74 -1.13
CA ALA A 213 6.41 -29.07 -0.61
C ALA A 213 6.04 -28.00 0.41
N PHE A 214 5.02 -27.20 0.14
CA PHE A 214 4.52 -26.18 1.08
C PHE A 214 4.01 -26.82 2.37
N MET A 215 3.23 -27.90 2.28
CA MET A 215 2.69 -28.60 3.45
C MET A 215 3.79 -29.31 4.27
N THR A 216 4.87 -29.76 3.65
CA THR A 216 5.99 -30.44 4.34
C THR A 216 6.89 -29.46 5.10
N HIS A 217 6.95 -28.19 4.68
CA HIS A 217 7.81 -27.16 5.26
C HIS A 217 7.06 -26.12 6.11
N ARG A 218 5.82 -26.44 6.51
CA ARG A 218 5.02 -25.67 7.45
C ARG A 218 5.23 -26.15 8.89
#